data_AF-M3QQE9-F1
#
_entry.id   AF-M3QQE9-F1
#
_cell.length_a   1.000
_cell.length_b   1.000
_cell.length_c   1.000
_cell.angle_alpha   90.00
_cell.angle_beta   90.00
_cell.angle_gamma   90.00
#
_symmetry.space_group_name_H-M   'P 1'
#
loop_
_entity.id
_entity.type
_entity.pdbx_description
1 polymer ?
#
loop_
_entity_poly.entity_id
_entity_poly.type
_entity_poly.pdbx_seq_one_letter_code
_entity_poly.pdbx_strand_id
1 'polypeptide(L)'
;MNTNNKNKNASHLTHEMKKEHGGLVEASMEALMGSKCRKLADIRAKISDEKEKQLEERDIQLEIKEKSEAQGREFFTQERESFKREKESVEREKKLMQEEFQAQRELLEIYYGYPTQKNKPGIKYDDTIDIEPEDEKG
;
A
#
# COMPACT_ATOMS: atom_id res chain seq x y z
N MET A 1 -67.10 -79.49 -16.78
CA MET A 1 -67.05 -78.57 -15.61
C MET A 1 -66.00 -77.52 -15.89
N ASN A 2 -66.35 -76.24 -15.86
CA ASN A 2 -65.45 -75.13 -16.22
C ASN A 2 -65.15 -74.31 -14.96
N THR A 3 -63.94 -74.44 -14.41
CA THR A 3 -63.51 -73.69 -13.22
C THR A 3 -62.48 -72.65 -13.62
N ASN A 4 -62.95 -71.51 -14.15
CA ASN A 4 -62.13 -70.32 -14.35
C ASN A 4 -61.97 -69.57 -13.01
N ASN A 5 -61.08 -70.06 -12.15
CA ASN A 5 -60.71 -69.35 -10.93
C ASN A 5 -59.55 -68.38 -11.25
N LYS A 6 -59.89 -67.16 -11.68
CA LYS A 6 -58.90 -66.09 -11.87
C LYS A 6 -58.43 -65.62 -10.49
N ASN A 7 -57.24 -66.05 -10.08
CA ASN A 7 -56.52 -65.59 -8.89
C ASN A 7 -56.32 -64.06 -8.97
N LYS A 8 -57.14 -63.29 -8.25
CA LYS A 8 -57.07 -61.82 -8.15
C LYS A 8 -55.94 -61.31 -7.25
N ASN A 9 -55.24 -62.24 -6.60
CA ASN A 9 -54.33 -62.00 -5.50
C ASN A 9 -52.89 -61.81 -6.03
N ALA A 10 -52.56 -62.48 -7.14
CA ALA A 10 -51.26 -62.37 -7.79
C ALA A 10 -50.99 -60.99 -8.41
N SER A 11 -52.02 -60.30 -8.95
CA SER A 11 -51.85 -58.95 -9.50
C SER A 11 -51.69 -57.88 -8.42
N HIS A 12 -52.27 -58.09 -7.23
CA HIS A 12 -52.13 -57.17 -6.10
C HIS A 12 -50.72 -57.21 -5.52
N LEU A 13 -50.18 -58.42 -5.29
CA LEU A 13 -48.83 -58.60 -4.76
C LEU A 13 -47.77 -57.99 -5.69
N THR A 14 -47.90 -58.19 -6.99
CA THR A 14 -46.96 -57.62 -7.98
C THR A 14 -47.06 -56.09 -8.08
N HIS A 15 -48.23 -55.51 -7.86
CA HIS A 15 -48.38 -54.06 -7.83
C HIS A 15 -47.73 -53.44 -6.58
N GLU A 16 -47.93 -54.04 -5.41
CA GLU A 16 -47.33 -53.55 -4.16
C GLU A 16 -45.81 -53.71 -4.14
N MET A 17 -45.28 -54.85 -4.59
CA MET A 17 -43.84 -55.04 -4.71
C MET A 17 -43.20 -54.00 -5.65
N LYS A 18 -43.85 -53.65 -6.77
CA LYS A 18 -43.36 -52.58 -7.67
C LYS A 18 -43.40 -51.20 -7.01
N LYS A 19 -44.43 -50.94 -6.21
CA LYS A 19 -44.61 -49.65 -5.50
C LYS A 19 -43.55 -49.46 -4.41
N GLU A 20 -43.30 -50.50 -3.61
CA GLU A 20 -42.26 -50.45 -2.58
C GLU A 20 -40.85 -50.32 -3.19
N HIS A 21 -40.56 -51.06 -4.27
CA HIS A 21 -39.26 -50.99 -4.92
C HIS A 21 -39.01 -49.62 -5.57
N GLY A 22 -40.05 -48.96 -6.09
CA GLY A 22 -39.99 -47.58 -6.58
C GLY A 22 -39.78 -46.56 -5.46
N GLY A 23 -40.53 -46.69 -4.36
CA GLY A 23 -40.40 -45.79 -3.19
C GLY A 23 -39.04 -45.88 -2.51
N LEU A 24 -38.42 -47.06 -2.47
CA LEU A 24 -37.08 -47.24 -1.91
C LEU A 24 -36.00 -46.54 -2.75
N VAL A 25 -36.12 -46.59 -4.07
CA VAL A 25 -35.22 -45.88 -5.00
C VAL A 25 -35.38 -44.36 -4.84
N GLU A 26 -36.62 -43.87 -4.76
CA GLU A 26 -36.91 -42.44 -4.58
C GLU A 26 -36.36 -41.92 -3.24
N ALA A 27 -36.59 -42.63 -2.13
CA ALA A 27 -36.04 -42.28 -0.82
C ALA A 27 -34.51 -42.28 -0.79
N SER A 28 -33.86 -43.22 -1.49
CA SER A 28 -32.40 -43.26 -1.60
C SER A 28 -31.82 -42.06 -2.37
N MET A 29 -32.52 -41.64 -3.43
CA MET A 29 -32.13 -40.49 -4.24
C MET A 29 -32.35 -39.18 -3.46
N GLU A 30 -33.46 -39.07 -2.73
CA GLU A 30 -33.76 -37.93 -1.87
C GLU A 30 -32.73 -37.79 -0.75
N ALA A 31 -32.36 -38.89 -0.08
CA ALA A 31 -31.32 -38.89 0.95
C ALA A 31 -29.96 -38.46 0.39
N LEU A 32 -29.59 -38.96 -0.79
CA LEU A 32 -28.36 -38.57 -1.48
C LEU A 32 -28.37 -37.08 -1.83
N MET A 33 -29.46 -36.57 -2.42
CA MET A 33 -29.60 -35.14 -2.74
C MET A 33 -29.53 -34.28 -1.48
N GLY A 34 -30.27 -34.63 -0.42
CA GLY A 34 -30.23 -33.91 0.85
C GLY A 34 -28.82 -33.87 1.47
N SER A 35 -28.06 -34.97 1.38
CA SER A 35 -26.66 -35.01 1.82
C SER A 35 -25.76 -34.07 1.02
N LYS A 36 -25.95 -33.97 -0.30
CA LYS A 36 -25.20 -33.06 -1.18
C LYS A 36 -25.59 -31.61 -0.95
N CYS A 37 -26.88 -31.31 -0.79
CA CYS A 37 -27.36 -29.96 -0.49
C CYS A 37 -26.79 -29.42 0.81
N ARG A 38 -26.71 -30.24 1.87
CA ARG A 38 -26.06 -29.84 3.13
C ARG A 38 -24.58 -29.53 2.95
N LYS A 39 -23.82 -30.41 2.28
CA LYS A 39 -22.41 -30.17 1.97
C LYS A 39 -22.20 -28.87 1.18
N LEU A 40 -23.09 -28.59 0.22
CA LEU A 40 -23.04 -27.35 -0.55
C LEU A 40 -23.33 -26.11 0.31
N ALA A 41 -24.28 -26.20 1.25
CA ALA A 41 -24.55 -25.13 2.19
C ALA A 41 -23.33 -24.85 3.10
N ASP A 42 -22.71 -25.90 3.62
CA ASP A 42 -21.51 -25.78 4.48
C ASP A 42 -20.34 -25.14 3.72
N ILE A 43 -20.13 -25.53 2.45
CA ILE A 43 -19.09 -24.92 1.60
C ILE A 43 -19.39 -23.44 1.35
N ARG A 44 -20.65 -23.09 1.06
CA ARG A 44 -21.05 -21.69 0.84
C ARG A 44 -20.87 -20.83 2.08
N ALA A 45 -21.19 -21.35 3.27
CA ALA A 45 -20.96 -20.65 4.53
C ALA A 45 -19.47 -20.34 4.70
N LYS A 46 -18.59 -21.35 4.55
CA LYS A 46 -17.14 -21.16 4.63
C LYS A 46 -16.59 -20.14 3.63
N ILE A 47 -17.09 -20.14 2.39
CA ILE A 47 -16.70 -19.16 1.37
C ILE A 47 -17.14 -17.75 1.79
N SER A 48 -18.32 -17.61 2.40
CA SER A 48 -18.81 -16.32 2.89
C SER A 48 -17.93 -15.80 4.02
N ASP A 49 -17.65 -16.63 5.02
CA ASP A 49 -16.81 -16.26 6.17
C ASP A 49 -15.40 -15.87 5.72
N GLU A 50 -14.82 -16.59 4.75
CA GLU A 50 -13.51 -16.29 4.21
C GLU A 50 -13.49 -14.97 3.44
N LYS A 51 -14.56 -14.67 2.68
CA LYS A 51 -14.69 -13.38 1.98
C LYS A 51 -14.80 -12.21 2.94
N GLU A 52 -15.52 -12.39 4.04
CA GLU A 52 -15.65 -11.37 5.08
C GLU A 52 -14.28 -11.05 5.71
N LYS A 53 -13.50 -12.08 6.07
CA LYS A 53 -12.12 -11.91 6.55
C LYS A 53 -11.22 -11.19 5.55
N GLN A 54 -11.30 -11.55 4.27
CA GLN A 54 -10.51 -10.89 3.22
C GLN A 54 -10.87 -9.41 3.03
N LEU A 55 -12.14 -9.04 3.23
CA LEU A 55 -12.58 -7.65 3.20
C LEU A 55 -12.00 -6.89 4.40
N GLU A 56 -12.09 -7.47 5.60
CA GLU A 56 -11.56 -6.85 6.82
C GLU A 56 -10.03 -6.66 6.75
N GLU A 57 -9.29 -7.66 6.25
CA GLU A 57 -7.85 -7.53 6.00
C GLU A 57 -7.52 -6.44 4.96
N ARG A 58 -8.33 -6.30 3.92
CA ARG A 58 -8.18 -5.27 2.89
C ARG A 58 -8.42 -3.87 3.45
N ASP A 59 -9.42 -3.71 4.30
CA ASP A 59 -9.74 -2.43 4.95
C ASP A 59 -8.61 -2.00 5.90
N ILE A 60 -8.07 -2.93 6.70
CA ILE A 60 -6.91 -2.65 7.57
C ILE A 60 -5.69 -2.23 6.74
N GLN A 61 -5.41 -2.92 5.63
CA GLN A 61 -4.30 -2.56 4.74
C GLN A 61 -4.47 -1.17 4.12
N LEU A 62 -5.69 -0.79 3.74
CA LEU A 62 -5.99 0.54 3.23
C LEU A 62 -5.76 1.62 4.29
N GLU A 63 -6.22 1.39 5.52
CA GLU A 63 -6.03 2.33 6.62
C GLU A 63 -4.55 2.55 6.95
N ILE A 64 -3.75 1.47 6.97
CA ILE A 64 -2.29 1.55 7.17
C ILE A 64 -1.62 2.37 6.05
N LYS A 65 -2.04 2.14 4.81
CA LYS A 65 -1.50 2.86 3.65
C LYS A 65 -1.85 4.34 3.71
N GLU A 66 -3.09 4.70 4.01
CA GLU A 66 -3.53 6.08 4.12
C GLU A 66 -2.77 6.82 5.23
N LYS A 67 -2.61 6.19 6.40
CA LYS A 67 -1.84 6.75 7.51
C LYS A 67 -0.37 6.96 7.16
N SER A 68 0.25 6.01 6.47
CA SER A 68 1.66 6.15 6.08
C SER A 68 1.88 7.21 4.99
N GLU A 69 0.96 7.33 4.03
CA GLU A 69 0.99 8.43 3.06
C GLU A 69 0.77 9.80 3.71
N ALA A 70 -0.17 9.91 4.65
CA ALA A 70 -0.42 11.14 5.39
C ALA A 70 0.81 11.57 6.21
N GLN A 71 1.40 10.62 6.96
CA GLN A 71 2.60 10.86 7.74
C GLN A 71 3.80 11.25 6.86
N GLY A 72 3.97 10.59 5.72
CA GLY A 72 5.01 10.94 4.75
C GLY A 72 4.83 12.37 4.22
N ARG A 73 3.61 12.76 3.84
CA ARG A 73 3.31 14.12 3.38
C ARG A 73 3.61 15.16 4.46
N GLU A 74 3.20 14.90 5.69
CA GLU A 74 3.43 15.80 6.82
C GLU A 74 4.94 16.01 7.09
N PHE A 75 5.71 14.91 7.08
CA PHE A 75 7.18 14.97 7.20
C PHE A 75 7.81 15.82 6.09
N PHE A 76 7.46 15.58 4.83
CA PHE A 76 7.96 16.37 3.70
C PHE A 76 7.58 17.85 3.79
N THR A 77 6.37 18.18 4.28
CA THR A 77 5.98 19.58 4.48
C THR A 77 6.79 20.24 5.60
N GLN A 78 6.99 19.54 6.72
CA GLN A 78 7.75 20.05 7.86
C GLN A 78 9.22 20.29 7.50
N GLU A 79 9.86 19.34 6.81
CA GLU A 79 11.25 19.44 6.37
C GLU A 79 11.43 20.63 5.40
N ARG A 80 10.50 20.79 4.45
CA ARG A 80 10.52 21.91 3.50
C ARG A 80 10.36 23.26 4.19
N GLU A 81 9.51 23.37 5.21
CA GLU A 81 9.37 24.60 6.00
C GLU A 81 10.59 24.88 6.86
N SER A 82 11.18 23.85 7.46
CA SER A 82 12.45 23.97 8.20
C SER A 82 13.56 24.51 7.31
N PHE A 83 13.72 23.95 6.11
CA PHE A 83 14.74 24.38 5.15
C PHE A 83 14.54 25.82 4.68
N LYS A 84 13.28 26.25 4.48
CA LYS A 84 12.97 27.66 4.18
C LYS A 84 13.41 28.60 5.30
N ARG A 85 13.08 28.26 6.55
CA ARG A 85 13.47 29.06 7.73
C ARG A 85 14.98 29.13 7.89
N GLU A 86 15.67 28.01 7.70
CA GLU A 86 17.13 27.95 7.73
C GLU A 86 17.75 28.84 6.65
N LYS A 87 17.28 28.74 5.41
CA LYS A 87 17.75 29.59 4.31
C LYS A 87 17.58 31.08 4.62
N GLU A 88 16.42 31.49 5.14
CA GLU A 88 16.17 32.88 5.55
C GLU A 88 17.06 33.32 6.73
N SER A 89 17.42 32.39 7.63
CA SER A 89 18.36 32.67 8.72
C SER A 89 19.77 32.91 8.18
N VAL A 90 20.26 32.04 7.30
CA VAL A 90 21.58 32.14 6.68
C VAL A 90 21.69 33.41 5.82
N GLU A 91 20.63 33.77 5.09
CA GLU A 91 20.59 35.00 4.31
C GLU A 91 20.72 36.25 5.21
N ARG A 92 20.06 36.25 6.37
CA ARG A 92 20.17 37.32 7.37
C ARG A 92 21.56 37.38 7.99
N GLU A 93 22.12 36.24 8.37
CA GLU A 93 23.48 36.15 8.92
C GLU A 93 24.52 36.66 7.92
N LYS A 94 24.41 36.27 6.66
CA LYS A 94 25.28 36.76 5.57
C LYS A 94 25.22 38.29 5.44
N LYS A 95 24.02 38.87 5.53
CA LYS A 95 23.84 40.32 5.47
C LYS A 95 24.52 41.02 6.66
N LEU A 96 24.35 40.48 7.86
CA LEU A 96 25.00 41.02 9.07
C LEU A 96 26.52 40.91 9.01
N MET A 97 27.07 39.79 8.54
CA MET A 97 28.51 39.64 8.32
C MET A 97 29.06 40.67 7.32
N GLN A 98 28.29 40.97 6.27
CA GLN A 98 28.68 41.99 5.29
C GLN A 98 28.67 43.40 5.90
N GLU A 99 27.67 43.73 6.70
CA GLU A 99 27.58 45.00 7.44
C GLU A 99 28.71 45.13 8.48
N GLU A 100 29.01 44.06 9.22
CA GLU A 100 30.13 44.03 10.16
C GLU A 100 31.47 44.26 9.45
N PHE A 101 31.71 43.56 8.35
CA PHE A 101 32.94 43.73 7.57
C PHE A 101 33.06 45.15 7.03
N GLN A 102 31.96 45.75 6.60
CA GLN A 102 31.95 47.15 6.16
C GLN A 102 32.30 48.10 7.32
N ALA A 103 31.66 47.93 8.49
CA ALA A 103 31.94 48.75 9.67
C ALA A 103 33.40 48.63 10.14
N GLN A 104 33.96 47.42 10.13
CA GLN A 104 35.38 47.18 10.44
C GLN A 104 36.31 47.92 9.46
N ARG A 105 35.99 47.92 8.16
CA ARG A 105 36.76 48.67 7.15
C ARG A 105 36.69 50.18 7.39
N GLU A 106 35.52 50.71 7.69
CA GLU A 106 35.33 52.14 7.98
C GLU A 106 36.12 52.56 9.23
N LEU A 107 36.10 51.76 10.29
CA LEU A 107 36.91 51.99 11.50
C LEU A 107 38.41 51.99 11.20
N LEU A 108 38.89 51.08 10.35
CA LEU A 108 40.29 50.99 9.97
C LEU A 108 40.73 52.21 9.13
N GLU A 109 39.86 52.68 8.23
CA GLU A 109 40.08 53.91 7.44
C GLU A 109 40.16 55.14 8.35
N ILE A 110 39.31 55.22 9.38
CA ILE A 110 39.34 56.31 10.38
C ILE A 110 40.62 56.26 11.24
N TYR A 111 40.97 55.09 11.79
CA TYR A 111 42.08 55.00 12.77
C TYR A 111 43.46 55.13 12.11
N TYR A 112 43.66 54.58 10.92
CA TYR A 112 44.97 54.52 10.26
C TYR A 112 45.07 55.34 8.96
N GLY A 113 43.97 55.89 8.44
CA GLY A 113 43.98 56.69 7.21
C GLY A 113 44.18 55.89 5.92
N TYR A 114 43.95 54.58 5.93
CA TYR A 114 44.06 53.74 4.73
C TYR A 114 42.84 53.93 3.81
N PRO A 115 42.99 54.51 2.59
CA PRO A 115 41.88 54.65 1.67
C PRO A 115 41.36 53.28 1.24
N THR A 116 40.07 53.05 1.41
CA THR A 116 39.42 51.83 0.96
C THR A 116 39.56 51.70 -0.56
N GLN A 117 40.10 50.57 -1.05
CA GLN A 117 40.14 50.27 -2.49
C GLN A 117 38.71 50.13 -3.02
N LYS A 118 38.10 51.24 -3.40
CA LYS A 118 36.88 51.30 -4.19
C LYS A 118 37.30 50.87 -5.59
N ASN A 119 36.80 49.72 -6.06
CA ASN A 119 37.12 49.04 -7.33
C ASN A 119 38.27 48.01 -7.25
N LYS A 120 37.97 46.80 -6.74
CA LYS A 120 38.61 45.59 -7.29
C LYS A 120 37.60 44.89 -8.21
N PRO A 121 37.96 44.51 -9.44
CA PRO A 121 37.11 43.62 -10.23
C PRO A 121 36.95 42.30 -9.45
N GLY A 122 35.74 41.74 -9.47
CA GLY A 122 35.45 40.47 -8.80
C GLY A 122 36.49 39.42 -9.17
N ILE A 123 37.06 38.77 -8.16
CA ILE A 123 37.94 37.62 -8.35
C ILE A 123 37.08 36.55 -9.00
N LYS A 124 37.31 36.31 -10.30
CA LYS A 124 36.80 35.12 -10.97
C LYS A 124 37.63 33.96 -10.44
N TYR A 125 36.98 33.01 -9.78
CA TYR A 125 37.59 31.71 -9.56
C TYR A 125 37.72 31.07 -10.94
N ASP A 126 38.95 30.89 -11.42
CA ASP A 126 39.23 30.02 -12.56
C ASP A 126 39.15 28.58 -12.02
N ASP A 127 38.04 27.91 -12.27
CA ASP A 127 37.78 26.51 -11.91
C ASP A 127 38.56 25.53 -12.82
N THR A 128 39.81 25.84 -13.16
CA THR A 128 40.71 24.92 -13.85
C THR A 128 41.84 24.52 -12.92
N ILE A 129 41.52 23.66 -11.94
CA ILE A 129 42.54 22.77 -11.39
C ILE A 129 42.71 21.69 -12.44
N ASP A 130 43.70 21.89 -13.32
CA ASP A 130 44.16 20.88 -14.27
C ASP A 130 44.85 19.78 -13.46
N ILE A 131 44.07 18.79 -13.03
CA ILE A 131 44.60 17.58 -12.42
C ILE A 131 45.00 16.68 -13.57
N GLU A 132 46.28 16.74 -13.97
CA GLU A 132 46.88 15.71 -14.81
C GLU A 132 46.64 14.34 -14.14
N PRO A 133 46.03 13.37 -14.82
CA PRO A 133 45.94 12.02 -14.27
C PRO A 133 47.35 11.43 -14.22
N GLU A 134 47.84 11.15 -13.01
CA GLU A 134 49.08 10.41 -12.81
C GLU A 134 48.94 9.03 -13.48
N ASP A 135 49.70 8.83 -14.57
CA ASP A 135 49.83 7.55 -15.24
C ASP A 135 50.33 6.48 -14.25
N GLU A 136 49.43 5.56 -13.91
CA GLU A 136 49.68 4.36 -13.15
C GLU A 136 50.63 3.46 -13.97
N LYS A 137 51.93 3.51 -13.65
CA LYS A 137 52.95 2.65 -14.27
C LYS A 137 52.77 1.20 -13.80
N GLY A 138 52.26 0.36 -14.69
CA GLY A 138 52.51 -1.08 -14.72
C GLY A 138 53.88 -1.42 -15.31
#